data_AF-A0A7J4FA49-F1
#
_entry.id   AF-A0A7J4FA49-F1
#
_cell.length_a   1.000
_cell.length_b   1.000
_cell.length_c   1.000
_cell.angle_alpha   90.00
_cell.angle_beta   90.00
_cell.angle_gamma   90.00
#
_symmetry.space_group_name_H-M   'P 1'
#
loop_
_entity.id
_entity.type
_entity.pdbx_description
1 polymer ?
#
loop_
_entity_poly.entity_id
_entity_poly.type
_entity_poly.pdbx_seq_one_letter_code
_entity_poly.pdbx_strand_id
1 'polypeptide(L)'
;MYGSPFATAKMVLLSVAVTALLGAASLLLVVLPMLSVGGEGLTLFFGLAYPIGDLALLLPAFLSLLVYWAYKLGKAYVGLTIAVVLNVVADSLFSYLTLTETYVTGNSIVTLDDLLFIWGYLAFLWGFHTKWKEF
;
A
#
# COMPACT_ATOMS: atom_id res chain seq x y z
N MET A 1 -33.36 1.12 -0.53
CA MET A 1 -32.78 2.07 0.43
C MET A 1 -31.30 2.22 0.12
N TYR A 2 -30.90 3.34 -0.49
CA TYR A 2 -29.48 3.68 -0.64
C TYR A 2 -29.00 4.19 0.72
N GLY A 3 -28.09 3.46 1.38
CA GLY A 3 -27.46 3.93 2.62
C GLY A 3 -26.71 5.25 2.37
N SER A 4 -26.59 6.08 3.41
CA SER A 4 -25.88 7.37 3.33
C SER A 4 -24.44 7.17 2.82
N PRO A 5 -23.90 8.01 1.93
CA PRO A 5 -22.56 7.84 1.31
C PRO A 5 -21.38 8.01 2.29
N PHE A 6 -21.66 8.13 3.57
CA PHE A 6 -20.66 8.32 4.63
C PHE A 6 -20.18 6.98 5.17
N ALA A 7 -18.89 6.89 5.45
CA ALA A 7 -18.31 5.73 6.11
C ALA A 7 -19.01 5.48 7.45
N THR A 8 -19.48 4.25 7.66
CA THR A 8 -20.04 3.87 8.95
C THR A 8 -18.93 3.75 10.00
N ALA A 9 -19.27 3.93 11.27
CA ALA A 9 -18.31 3.77 12.37
C ALA A 9 -17.61 2.40 12.34
N LYS A 10 -18.32 1.33 11.94
CA LYS A 10 -17.75 -0.02 11.78
C LYS A 10 -16.69 -0.06 10.68
N MET A 11 -16.91 0.61 9.56
CA MET A 11 -15.95 0.67 8.44
C MET A 11 -14.72 1.48 8.80
N VAL A 12 -14.90 2.60 9.50
CA VAL A 12 -13.79 3.40 10.01
C VAL A 12 -12.96 2.58 11.00
N LEU A 13 -13.61 1.92 11.96
CA LEU A 13 -12.94 1.05 12.93
C LEU A 13 -12.18 -0.09 12.25
N LEU A 14 -12.78 -0.74 11.24
CA LEU A 14 -12.11 -1.81 10.49
C LEU A 14 -10.90 -1.27 9.73
N SER A 15 -11.02 -0.13 9.05
CA SER A 15 -9.90 0.50 8.34
C SER A 15 -8.76 0.83 9.30
N VAL A 16 -9.07 1.47 10.43
CA VAL A 16 -8.10 1.79 11.47
C VAL A 16 -7.43 0.53 12.02
N ALA A 17 -8.20 -0.54 12.31
CA ALA A 17 -7.65 -1.78 12.82
C ALA A 17 -6.69 -2.45 11.83
N VAL A 18 -7.06 -2.51 10.55
CA VAL A 18 -6.21 -3.08 9.48
C VAL A 18 -4.94 -2.23 9.29
N THR A 19 -5.07 -0.90 9.21
CA THR A 19 -3.92 -0.01 9.11
C THR A 19 -3.02 -0.12 10.34
N ALA A 20 -3.57 -0.20 11.56
CA ALA A 20 -2.78 -0.33 12.77
C ALA A 20 -2.03 -1.67 12.81
N LEU A 21 -2.66 -2.77 12.36
CA LEU A 21 -2.03 -4.08 12.26
C LEU A 21 -0.88 -4.07 11.25
N LEU A 22 -1.10 -3.53 10.05
CA LEU A 22 -0.06 -3.41 9.02
C LEU A 22 1.03 -2.42 9.43
N GLY A 23 0.67 -1.36 10.14
CA GLY A 23 1.57 -0.40 10.77
C GLY A 23 2.48 -1.06 11.80
N ALA A 24 1.92 -1.88 12.68
CA ALA A 24 2.71 -2.66 13.64
C ALA A 24 3.64 -3.64 12.93
N ALA A 25 3.17 -4.33 11.89
CA ALA A 25 4.00 -5.24 11.11
C ALA A 25 5.17 -4.51 10.42
N SER A 26 4.90 -3.39 9.74
CA SER A 26 5.92 -2.55 9.11
C SER A 26 6.91 -1.98 10.13
N LEU A 27 6.42 -1.55 11.29
CA LEU A 27 7.27 -1.06 12.37
C LEU A 27 8.24 -2.13 12.84
N LEU A 28 7.74 -3.34 13.11
CA LEU A 28 8.52 -4.45 13.67
C LEU A 28 9.48 -5.09 12.65
N LEU A 29 9.05 -5.22 11.40
CA LEU A 29 9.79 -5.98 10.38
C LEU A 29 10.69 -5.11 9.50
N VAL A 30 10.43 -3.81 9.42
CA VAL A 30 11.15 -2.90 8.52
C VAL A 30 11.76 -1.73 9.30
N VAL A 31 10.94 -0.91 9.96
CA VAL A 31 11.41 0.35 10.57
C VAL A 31 12.39 0.11 11.72
N LEU A 32 12.06 -0.77 12.68
CA LEU A 32 12.96 -1.05 13.80
C LEU A 32 14.29 -1.70 13.34
N PRO A 33 14.29 -2.70 12.45
CA PRO A 33 15.51 -3.20 11.83
C PRO A 33 16.33 -2.11 11.14
N MET A 34 15.71 -1.24 10.33
CA MET A 34 16.41 -0.12 9.67
C MET A 34 17.13 0.81 10.66
N LEU A 35 16.46 1.15 11.77
CA LEU A 35 17.06 1.98 12.82
C LEU A 35 18.24 1.29 13.52
N SER A 36 18.22 -0.05 13.60
CA SER A 36 19.28 -0.84 14.24
C SER A 36 20.53 -1.06 13.38
N VAL A 37 20.39 -1.03 12.05
CA VAL A 37 21.51 -1.24 11.10
C VAL A 37 22.40 0.01 10.98
N GLY A 38 21.98 1.17 11.51
CA GLY A 38 22.88 2.30 11.75
C GLY A 38 23.18 3.17 10.52
N GLY A 39 22.19 3.41 9.65
CA GLY A 39 22.34 4.37 8.56
C GLY A 39 22.47 5.82 9.07
N GLU A 40 23.41 6.60 8.51
CA GLU A 40 23.61 8.00 8.91
C GLU A 40 22.89 8.99 7.97
N GLY A 41 22.31 10.05 8.56
CA GLY A 41 21.82 11.23 7.84
C GLY A 41 20.76 10.94 6.78
N LEU A 42 21.04 11.32 5.53
CA LEU A 42 20.10 11.24 4.41
C LEU A 42 19.71 9.80 4.04
N THR A 43 20.62 8.84 4.20
CA THR A 43 20.35 7.43 3.87
C THR A 43 19.24 6.86 4.76
N LEU A 44 19.28 7.16 6.06
CA LEU A 44 18.23 6.76 6.99
C LEU A 44 16.94 7.53 6.73
N PHE A 45 17.03 8.83 6.43
CA PHE A 45 15.85 9.64 6.11
C PHE A 45 15.09 9.08 4.91
N PHE A 46 15.76 8.84 3.78
CA PHE A 46 15.13 8.27 2.60
C PHE A 46 14.69 6.83 2.83
N GLY A 47 15.46 6.03 3.57
CA GLY A 47 15.08 4.67 3.93
C GLY A 47 13.79 4.60 4.74
N LEU A 48 13.57 5.52 5.67
CA LEU A 48 12.34 5.59 6.47
C LEU A 48 11.18 6.27 5.75
N ALA A 49 11.46 7.14 4.78
CA ALA A 49 10.42 7.90 4.07
C ALA A 49 9.42 6.98 3.34
N TYR A 50 9.90 5.89 2.74
CA TYR A 50 9.06 4.91 2.04
C TYR A 50 8.07 4.22 2.98
N PRO A 51 8.50 3.44 4.00
CA PRO A 51 7.56 2.74 4.88
C PRO A 51 6.64 3.71 5.64
N ILE A 52 7.10 4.90 6.01
CA ILE A 52 6.24 5.91 6.66
C ILE A 52 5.18 6.45 5.69
N GLY A 53 5.58 6.78 4.46
CA GLY A 53 4.67 7.24 3.41
C GLY A 53 3.61 6.20 3.08
N ASP A 54 4.02 4.94 2.99
CA ASP A 54 3.15 3.80 2.73
C ASP A 54 2.09 3.60 3.81
N LEU A 55 2.48 3.70 5.08
CA LEU A 55 1.54 3.63 6.20
C LEU A 55 0.54 4.79 6.19
N ALA A 56 0.98 5.99 5.79
CA ALA A 56 0.09 7.14 5.66
C ALA A 56 -0.94 6.94 4.53
N LEU A 57 -0.59 6.22 3.46
CA LEU A 57 -1.48 5.93 2.33
C LEU A 57 -2.44 4.76 2.59
N LEU A 58 -2.10 3.81 3.46
CA LEU A 58 -2.93 2.64 3.75
C LEU A 58 -4.28 2.98 4.35
N LEU A 59 -4.33 3.91 5.31
CA LEU A 59 -5.59 4.29 5.97
C LEU A 59 -6.63 4.87 5.00
N PRO A 60 -6.32 5.92 4.20
CA PRO A 60 -7.26 6.43 3.22
C PRO A 60 -7.55 5.41 2.13
N ALA A 61 -6.59 4.58 1.72
CA ALA A 61 -6.84 3.52 0.72
C ALA A 61 -7.87 2.50 1.22
N PHE A 62 -7.67 1.91 2.40
CA PHE A 62 -8.61 0.92 2.95
C PHE A 62 -9.97 1.52 3.26
N LEU A 63 -10.02 2.74 3.81
CA LEU A 63 -11.27 3.39 4.09
C LEU A 63 -12.05 3.63 2.79
N SER A 64 -11.35 4.07 1.75
CA SER A 64 -11.95 4.24 0.43
C SER A 64 -12.46 2.91 -0.10
N LEU A 65 -11.68 1.81 -0.04
CA LEU A 65 -12.10 0.47 -0.46
C LEU A 65 -13.42 0.04 0.19
N LEU A 66 -13.53 0.22 1.50
CA LEU A 66 -14.72 -0.16 2.26
C LEU A 66 -15.93 0.68 1.84
N VAL A 67 -15.75 1.99 1.66
CA VAL A 67 -16.81 2.89 1.17
C VAL A 67 -17.22 2.50 -0.26
N TYR A 68 -16.27 2.16 -1.14
CA TYR A 68 -16.58 1.66 -2.49
C TYR A 68 -17.42 0.39 -2.44
N TRP A 69 -17.02 -0.59 -1.63
CA TRP A 69 -17.71 -1.87 -1.51
C TRP A 69 -19.14 -1.71 -0.98
N ALA A 70 -19.34 -0.81 -0.01
CA ALA A 70 -20.65 -0.56 0.59
C ALA A 70 -21.58 0.28 -0.29
N TYR A 71 -21.05 1.23 -1.08
CA TYR A 71 -21.86 2.25 -1.76
C TYR A 71 -21.78 2.22 -3.29
N LYS A 72 -21.10 1.24 -3.89
CA LYS A 72 -20.98 1.06 -5.35
C LYS A 72 -20.43 2.30 -6.07
N LEU A 73 -19.50 3.00 -5.44
CA LEU A 73 -18.75 4.05 -6.12
C LEU A 73 -17.95 3.43 -7.31
N GLY A 74 -17.69 4.22 -8.36
CA GLY A 74 -17.30 3.75 -9.70
C GLY A 74 -16.10 2.79 -9.77
N LYS A 75 -16.12 1.87 -10.75
CA LYS A 75 -15.12 0.81 -10.95
C LYS A 75 -13.67 1.33 -11.02
N ALA A 76 -13.50 2.55 -11.53
CA ALA A 76 -12.20 3.23 -11.58
C ALA A 76 -11.50 3.27 -10.23
N TYR A 77 -12.23 3.62 -9.18
CA TYR A 77 -11.64 3.81 -7.86
C TYR A 77 -11.29 2.50 -7.16
N VAL A 78 -11.96 1.39 -7.51
CA VAL A 78 -11.55 0.06 -7.06
C VAL A 78 -10.15 -0.26 -7.61
N GLY A 79 -9.91 0.02 -8.89
CA GLY A 79 -8.60 -0.14 -9.51
C GLY A 79 -7.53 0.68 -8.84
N LEU A 80 -7.80 1.98 -8.62
CA LEU A 80 -6.84 2.88 -7.93
C LEU A 80 -6.55 2.42 -6.49
N THR A 81 -7.56 1.93 -5.78
CA THR A 81 -7.38 1.49 -4.39
C THR A 81 -6.58 0.19 -4.31
N ILE A 82 -6.90 -0.79 -5.17
CA ILE A 82 -6.12 -2.03 -5.28
C ILE A 82 -4.67 -1.69 -5.65
N ALA A 83 -4.46 -0.76 -6.56
CA ALA A 83 -3.14 -0.32 -6.96
C ALA A 83 -2.31 0.22 -5.78
N VAL A 84 -2.89 1.11 -4.97
CA VAL A 84 -2.21 1.64 -3.78
C VAL A 84 -1.86 0.52 -2.80
N VAL A 85 -2.81 -0.38 -2.50
CA VAL A 85 -2.55 -1.50 -1.58
C VAL A 85 -1.41 -2.39 -2.09
N LEU A 86 -1.42 -2.74 -3.38
CA LEU A 86 -0.38 -3.59 -3.96
C LEU A 86 1.00 -2.92 -3.93
N ASN A 87 1.10 -1.64 -4.26
CA ASN A 87 2.37 -0.91 -4.23
C ASN A 87 2.92 -0.78 -2.81
N VAL A 88 2.08 -0.44 -1.83
CA VAL A 88 2.51 -0.36 -0.42
C VAL A 88 3.04 -1.71 0.09
N VAL A 89 2.36 -2.81 -0.24
CA VAL A 89 2.82 -4.14 0.15
C VAL A 89 4.12 -4.50 -0.58
N ALA A 90 4.24 -4.13 -1.86
CA ALA A 90 5.47 -4.32 -2.64
C ALA A 90 6.65 -3.55 -2.05
N ASP A 91 6.50 -2.27 -1.75
CA ASP A 91 7.54 -1.41 -1.16
C ASP A 91 7.97 -1.91 0.23
N SER A 92 7.02 -2.36 1.04
CA SER A 92 7.31 -2.97 2.35
C SER A 92 8.09 -4.27 2.21
N LEU A 93 7.71 -5.12 1.25
CA LEU A 93 8.40 -6.38 0.97
C LEU A 93 9.79 -6.14 0.39
N PHE A 94 9.93 -5.21 -0.55
CA PHE A 94 11.21 -4.79 -1.11
C PHE A 94 12.15 -4.26 -0.03
N SER A 95 11.65 -3.42 0.88
CA SER A 95 12.43 -2.89 2.01
C SER A 95 12.90 -4.02 2.94
N TYR A 96 12.01 -4.97 3.26
CA TYR A 96 12.35 -6.15 4.04
C TYR A 96 13.42 -7.01 3.34
N LEU A 97 13.22 -7.34 2.06
CA LEU A 97 14.15 -8.16 1.29
C LEU A 97 15.52 -7.50 1.12
N THR A 98 15.55 -6.16 1.02
CA THR A 98 16.79 -5.37 1.00
C THR A 98 17.50 -5.44 2.34
N LEU A 99 16.77 -5.31 3.45
CA LEU A 99 17.33 -5.40 4.80
C LEU A 99 17.92 -6.77 5.12
N THR A 100 17.30 -7.83 4.61
CA THR A 100 17.79 -9.20 4.80
C THR A 100 18.82 -9.62 3.75
N GLU A 101 19.26 -8.69 2.89
CA GLU A 101 20.22 -8.94 1.79
C GLU A 101 19.77 -10.06 0.82
N THR A 102 18.47 -10.35 0.80
CA THR A 102 17.86 -11.37 -0.07
C THR A 102 17.34 -10.80 -1.38
N TYR A 103 17.22 -9.48 -1.47
CA TYR A 103 16.93 -8.81 -2.73
C TYR A 103 18.18 -8.82 -3.62
N VAL A 104 18.10 -9.49 -4.77
CA VAL A 104 19.23 -9.62 -5.71
C VAL A 104 18.97 -8.80 -6.96
N THR A 105 19.63 -7.65 -7.07
CA THR A 105 19.52 -6.78 -8.25
C THR A 105 20.10 -7.46 -9.49
N GLY A 106 19.38 -7.40 -10.61
CA GLY A 106 19.84 -7.93 -11.90
C GLY A 106 19.65 -9.44 -12.08
N ASN A 107 18.99 -10.11 -11.13
CA ASN A 107 18.61 -11.51 -11.30
C ASN A 107 17.41 -11.61 -12.27
N SER A 108 17.40 -12.60 -13.16
CA SER A 108 16.29 -12.79 -14.12
C SER A 108 15.03 -13.42 -13.49
N ILE A 109 15.10 -13.73 -12.19
CA ILE A 109 13.98 -14.31 -11.44
C ILE A 109 13.10 -13.17 -10.94
N VAL A 110 11.87 -13.14 -11.41
CA VAL A 110 10.83 -12.22 -10.91
C VAL A 110 10.49 -12.60 -9.47
N THR A 111 10.68 -11.67 -8.53
CA THR A 111 10.34 -11.88 -7.13
C THR A 111 8.88 -11.50 -6.84
N LEU A 112 8.40 -11.78 -5.63
CA LEU A 112 7.01 -11.48 -5.26
C LEU A 112 6.74 -9.97 -5.25
N ASP A 113 7.70 -9.15 -4.79
CA ASP A 113 7.62 -7.70 -4.82
C ASP A 113 7.52 -7.17 -6.26
N ASP A 114 8.32 -7.69 -7.20
CA ASP A 114 8.21 -7.34 -8.62
C ASP A 114 6.80 -7.63 -9.17
N LEU A 115 6.24 -8.79 -8.85
CA LEU A 115 4.87 -9.14 -9.26
C LEU A 115 3.85 -8.18 -8.67
N LEU A 116 3.98 -7.83 -7.39
CA LEU A 116 3.07 -6.89 -6.73
C LEU A 116 3.15 -5.49 -7.36
N PHE A 117 4.35 -5.01 -7.71
CA PHE A 117 4.52 -3.76 -8.45
C PHE A 117 3.84 -3.82 -9.82
N ILE A 118 4.08 -4.88 -10.61
CA ILE A 118 3.48 -5.05 -11.94
C ILE A 118 1.95 -5.04 -11.84
N TRP A 119 1.38 -5.82 -10.93
CA TRP A 119 -0.07 -5.86 -10.73
C TRP A 119 -0.61 -4.53 -10.19
N GLY A 120 0.15 -3.84 -9.34
CA GLY A 120 -0.16 -2.50 -8.87
C GLY A 120 -0.25 -1.50 -10.02
N TYR A 121 0.75 -1.48 -10.90
CA TYR A 121 0.74 -0.62 -12.09
C TYR A 121 -0.38 -0.97 -13.06
N LEU A 122 -0.66 -2.24 -13.29
CA LEU A 122 -1.79 -2.68 -14.10
C LEU A 122 -3.13 -2.23 -13.49
N ALA A 123 -3.27 -2.27 -12.16
CA ALA A 123 -4.45 -1.79 -11.46
C ALA A 123 -4.60 -0.26 -11.56
N PHE A 124 -3.50 0.50 -11.50
CA PHE A 124 -3.51 1.94 -11.77
C PHE A 124 -3.98 2.23 -13.19
N LEU A 125 -3.37 1.58 -14.19
CA LEU A 125 -3.75 1.72 -15.59
C LEU A 125 -5.22 1.41 -15.81
N TRP A 126 -5.71 0.31 -15.24
CA TRP A 126 -7.12 -0.07 -15.32
C TRP A 126 -8.04 0.96 -14.65
N GLY A 127 -7.66 1.45 -13.46
CA GLY A 127 -8.40 2.48 -12.73
C GLY A 127 -8.51 3.78 -13.51
N PHE A 128 -7.40 4.30 -14.01
CA PHE A 128 -7.35 5.52 -14.82
C PHE A 128 -8.09 5.37 -16.15
N HIS A 129 -7.88 4.26 -16.86
CA HIS A 129 -8.58 3.98 -18.12
C HIS A 129 -10.10 3.92 -17.94
N THR A 130 -10.54 3.26 -16.87
CA THR A 130 -11.97 3.21 -16.53
C THR A 130 -12.50 4.60 -16.23
N LYS A 131 -11.74 5.42 -15.49
CA LYS A 131 -12.17 6.79 -15.19
C LYS A 131 -12.25 7.66 -16.44
N TRP A 132 -11.28 7.51 -17.34
CA TRP A 132 -11.24 8.24 -18.59
C TRP A 132 -12.45 7.97 -19.49
N LYS A 133 -12.96 6.73 -19.48
CA LYS A 133 -14.19 6.35 -20.22
C LYS A 133 -15.50 6.80 -19.57
N GLU A 134 -15.46 7.27 -18.32
CA GLU A 134 -16.63 7.83 -17.63
C GLU A 134 -16.85 9.32 -17.97
N PHE A 135 -15.91 9.96 -18.67
CA PHE A 135 -16.01 11.32 -19.21
C PHE A 135 -16.28 11.29 -20.71
#